data_AF-A0A367PWG3-F1
#
_entry.id   AF-A0A367PWG3-F1
#
_cell.length_a   1.000
_cell.length_b   1.000
_cell.length_c   1.000
_cell.angle_alpha   90.00
_cell.angle_beta   90.00
_cell.angle_gamma   90.00
#
_symmetry.space_group_name_H-M   'P 1'
#
loop_
_entity.id
_entity.type
_entity.pdbx_description
1 polymer ?
#
loop_
_entity_poly.entity_id
_entity_poly.type
_entity_poly.pdbx_seq_one_letter_code
_entity_poly.pdbx_strand_id
1 'polypeptide(L)'
;MSENFGSPGHIQPLSIGNVVSAAVRLYRSHLKTYLNLAAIAHLWVIVPIYGWAKYAAISGLISRLAFGELVYQPESIQSANNHINPRLWSFFRVAFQVGISLLIVYFGLAIVGGIFAALLGVVLRGVLGGSGVIVVTTLAIIVTVGIVLLGLTWFYSRWIVAEVPLAVEENINGGESVARSWELTKASVFRIQGVVLVAFLVTLPIVFVFNYIPSLFLLRLEPGTAIYSLVYFISWIGSLIGGVFVMPFWQALKAVLYFDLRSRREGLGLQLRQPPL
;
A
#
# COMPACT_ATOMS: atom_id res chain seq x y z
N MET A 1 3.94 -38.86 -52.61
CA MET A 1 3.80 -39.92 -51.58
C MET A 1 2.86 -39.39 -50.53
N SER A 2 1.64 -39.91 -50.50
CA SER A 2 0.53 -39.48 -49.66
C SER A 2 0.70 -40.04 -48.24
N GLU A 3 0.95 -39.17 -47.27
CA GLU A 3 0.85 -39.56 -45.85
C GLU A 3 -0.62 -39.70 -45.47
N ASN A 4 -0.90 -40.89 -44.96
CA ASN A 4 -2.21 -41.45 -44.70
C ASN A 4 -2.72 -40.86 -43.37
N PHE A 5 -3.66 -39.90 -43.42
CA PHE A 5 -4.39 -39.47 -42.22
C PHE A 5 -5.38 -40.58 -41.83
N GLY A 6 -4.91 -41.48 -40.97
CA GLY A 6 -5.72 -42.53 -40.36
C GLY A 6 -6.98 -41.96 -39.69
N SER A 7 -8.06 -42.76 -39.77
CA SER A 7 -9.43 -42.48 -39.32
C SER A 7 -9.55 -41.74 -37.98
N PRO A 8 -10.63 -40.95 -37.77
CA PRO A 8 -10.91 -40.31 -36.49
C PRO A 8 -11.24 -41.39 -35.45
N GLY A 9 -10.22 -41.83 -34.70
CA GLY A 9 -10.37 -42.78 -33.60
C GLY A 9 -11.28 -42.20 -32.52
N HIS A 10 -12.17 -43.04 -32.00
CA HIS A 10 -13.04 -42.76 -30.86
C HIS A 10 -12.30 -42.01 -29.75
N ILE A 11 -12.85 -40.88 -29.31
CA ILE A 11 -12.35 -40.08 -28.18
C ILE A 11 -12.64 -40.86 -26.89
N GLN A 12 -11.83 -41.88 -26.60
CA GLN A 12 -11.93 -42.67 -25.40
C GLN A 12 -11.31 -41.87 -24.23
N PRO A 13 -11.97 -41.77 -23.06
CA PRO A 13 -11.43 -41.03 -21.93
C PRO A 13 -10.09 -41.63 -21.49
N LEU A 14 -9.07 -40.77 -21.40
CA LEU A 14 -7.71 -41.18 -21.01
C LEU A 14 -7.69 -41.56 -19.52
N SER A 15 -7.01 -42.67 -19.19
CA SER A 15 -6.68 -43.00 -17.81
C SER A 15 -5.67 -42.00 -17.22
N ILE A 16 -5.62 -41.86 -15.89
CA ILE A 16 -4.74 -40.90 -15.19
C ILE A 16 -3.28 -41.01 -15.66
N GLY A 17 -2.75 -42.24 -15.78
CA GLY A 17 -1.37 -42.48 -16.24
C GLY A 17 -1.14 -42.11 -17.71
N ASN A 18 -2.15 -42.33 -18.56
CA ASN A 18 -2.09 -41.98 -19.98
C ASN A 18 -2.14 -40.46 -20.17
N VAL A 19 -2.91 -39.73 -19.36
CA VAL A 19 -2.96 -38.26 -19.38
C VAL A 19 -1.59 -37.66 -19.08
N VAL A 20 -0.95 -38.07 -17.98
CA VAL A 20 0.35 -37.52 -17.57
C VAL A 20 1.44 -37.89 -18.58
N SER A 21 1.48 -39.15 -19.04
CA SER A 21 2.47 -39.59 -20.02
C SER A 21 2.33 -38.86 -21.36
N ALA A 22 1.09 -38.64 -21.82
CA ALA A 22 0.82 -37.84 -23.02
C ALA A 22 1.24 -36.38 -22.83
N ALA A 23 0.94 -35.77 -21.67
CA ALA A 23 1.34 -34.40 -21.36
C ALA A 23 2.87 -34.23 -21.34
N VAL A 24 3.61 -35.15 -20.69
CA VAL A 24 5.08 -35.13 -20.67
C VAL A 24 5.65 -35.29 -22.07
N ARG A 25 5.10 -36.22 -22.87
CA ARG A 25 5.52 -36.41 -24.26
C ARG A 25 5.32 -35.15 -25.09
N LEU A 26 4.16 -34.49 -24.95
CA LEU A 26 3.83 -33.25 -25.66
C LEU A 26 4.71 -32.07 -25.21
N TYR A 27 4.93 -31.94 -23.90
CA TYR A 27 5.81 -30.91 -23.32
C TYR A 27 7.25 -31.07 -23.81
N ARG A 28 7.76 -32.31 -23.86
CA ARG A 28 9.11 -32.59 -24.35
C ARG A 28 9.24 -32.36 -25.86
N SER A 29 8.21 -32.70 -26.65
CA SER A 29 8.25 -32.52 -28.11
C SER A 29 8.20 -31.05 -28.55
N HIS A 30 7.58 -30.18 -27.75
CA HIS A 30 7.46 -28.73 -28.05
C HIS A 30 8.13 -27.84 -26.99
N LEU A 31 9.14 -28.36 -26.29
CA LEU A 31 9.74 -27.74 -25.11
C LEU A 31 10.10 -26.27 -25.33
N LYS A 32 10.82 -25.96 -26.41
CA LYS A 32 11.28 -24.58 -26.70
C LYS A 32 10.11 -23.62 -26.93
N THR A 33 9.09 -24.05 -27.64
CA THR A 33 7.90 -23.23 -27.93
C THR A 33 7.11 -22.95 -26.66
N TYR A 34 6.84 -23.99 -25.86
CA TYR A 34 6.10 -23.83 -24.60
C TYR A 34 6.88 -23.00 -23.57
N LEU A 35 8.19 -23.18 -23.45
CA LEU A 35 9.03 -22.36 -22.58
C LEU A 35 9.05 -20.89 -23.03
N ASN A 36 9.10 -20.61 -24.34
CA ASN A 36 9.06 -19.23 -24.84
C ASN A 36 7.71 -18.56 -24.54
N LEU A 37 6.60 -19.23 -24.85
CA LEU A 37 5.26 -18.73 -24.55
C LEU A 37 5.06 -18.53 -23.04
N ALA A 38 5.53 -19.48 -22.22
CA ALA A 38 5.50 -19.35 -20.78
C ALA A 38 6.32 -18.14 -20.31
N ALA A 39 7.53 -17.93 -20.82
CA ALA A 39 8.36 -16.78 -20.46
C ALA A 39 7.64 -15.46 -20.78
N ILE A 40 7.06 -15.32 -21.98
CA ILE A 40 6.27 -14.12 -22.36
C ILE A 40 5.09 -13.92 -21.40
N ALA A 41 4.35 -14.98 -21.10
CA ALA A 41 3.22 -14.91 -20.18
C ALA A 41 3.64 -14.43 -18.78
N HIS A 42 4.78 -14.89 -18.26
CA HIS A 42 5.28 -14.48 -16.95
C HIS A 42 5.79 -13.02 -16.94
N LEU A 43 6.27 -12.50 -18.07
CA LEU A 43 6.62 -11.06 -18.17
C LEU A 43 5.40 -10.15 -17.95
N TRP A 44 4.20 -10.58 -18.38
CA TRP A 44 2.98 -9.81 -18.15
C TRP A 44 2.60 -9.68 -16.66
N VAL A 45 3.04 -10.60 -15.81
CA VAL A 45 2.84 -10.52 -14.35
C VAL A 45 3.60 -9.34 -13.73
N ILE A 46 4.63 -8.81 -14.42
CA ILE A 46 5.42 -7.66 -13.94
C ILE A 46 4.71 -6.33 -14.19
N VAL A 47 3.76 -6.27 -15.13
CA VAL A 47 3.09 -5.01 -15.51
C VAL A 47 2.40 -4.31 -14.32
N PRO A 48 1.64 -5.00 -13.44
CA PRO A 48 1.10 -4.39 -12.23
C PRO A 48 2.18 -3.85 -11.28
N ILE A 49 3.31 -4.55 -11.14
CA ILE A 49 4.43 -4.14 -10.29
C ILE A 49 5.02 -2.82 -10.78
N TYR A 50 5.21 -2.70 -12.10
CA TYR A 50 5.63 -1.43 -12.71
C TYR A 50 4.61 -0.31 -12.46
N GLY A 51 3.31 -0.61 -12.56
CA GLY A 51 2.24 0.34 -12.25
C GLY A 51 2.31 0.88 -10.82
N TRP A 52 2.54 0.01 -9.82
CA TRP A 52 2.73 0.43 -8.43
C TRP A 52 3.98 1.26 -8.23
N ALA A 53 5.08 0.88 -8.87
CA ALA A 53 6.31 1.66 -8.83
C ALA A 53 6.12 3.06 -9.43
N LYS A 54 5.39 3.15 -10.56
CA LYS A 54 5.06 4.42 -11.20
C LYS A 54 4.12 5.28 -10.34
N TYR A 55 3.13 4.67 -9.69
CA TYR A 55 2.26 5.34 -8.73
C TYR A 55 3.06 5.96 -7.57
N ALA A 56 3.96 5.19 -6.97
CA ALA A 56 4.83 5.66 -5.89
C ALA A 56 5.75 6.81 -6.35
N ALA A 57 6.35 6.68 -7.54
CA ALA A 57 7.19 7.73 -8.11
C ALA A 57 6.40 9.04 -8.38
N ILE A 58 5.20 8.96 -8.95
CA ILE A 58 4.34 10.13 -9.19
C ILE A 58 3.93 10.77 -7.86
N SER A 59 3.65 9.97 -6.83
CA SER A 59 3.36 10.49 -5.49
C SER A 59 4.52 11.33 -4.94
N GLY A 60 5.74 10.81 -5.04
CA GLY A 60 6.96 11.54 -4.67
C GLY A 60 7.20 12.78 -5.52
N LEU A 61 6.88 12.74 -6.82
CA LEU A 61 6.96 13.90 -7.72
C LEU A 61 6.07 15.05 -7.22
N ILE A 62 4.82 14.77 -6.84
CA ILE A 62 3.93 15.80 -6.28
C ILE A 62 4.53 16.39 -4.98
N SER A 63 5.05 15.53 -4.09
CA SER A 63 5.75 15.97 -2.89
C SER A 63 6.97 16.85 -3.19
N ARG A 64 7.77 16.53 -4.21
CA ARG A 64 8.93 17.33 -4.63
C ARG A 64 8.51 18.72 -5.12
N LEU A 65 7.50 18.79 -5.99
CA LEU A 65 6.98 20.06 -6.49
C LEU A 65 6.44 20.92 -5.34
N ALA A 66 5.63 20.33 -4.46
CA ALA A 66 5.11 21.03 -3.29
C ALA A 66 6.23 21.50 -2.35
N PHE A 67 7.29 20.71 -2.17
CA PHE A 67 8.45 21.10 -1.37
C PHE A 67 9.24 22.25 -2.02
N GLY A 68 9.43 22.23 -3.34
CA GLY A 68 10.10 23.29 -4.11
C GLY A 68 9.44 24.66 -3.90
N GLU A 69 8.11 24.70 -3.90
CA GLU A 69 7.34 25.91 -3.58
C GLU A 69 7.64 26.43 -2.16
N LEU A 70 7.76 25.53 -1.17
CA LEU A 70 8.04 25.91 0.22
C LEU A 70 9.44 26.48 0.44
N VAL A 71 10.41 26.09 -0.39
CA VAL A 71 11.79 26.59 -0.32
C VAL A 71 12.09 27.72 -1.30
N TYR A 72 11.06 28.29 -1.94
CA TYR A 72 11.17 29.34 -2.96
C TYR A 72 12.05 28.96 -4.17
N GLN A 73 12.09 27.66 -4.50
CA GLN A 73 12.77 27.13 -5.68
C GLN A 73 11.79 26.24 -6.46
N PRO A 74 10.80 26.84 -7.14
CA PRO A 74 9.82 26.07 -7.90
C PRO A 74 10.50 25.37 -9.08
N GLU A 75 10.18 24.10 -9.26
CA GLU A 75 10.68 23.29 -10.37
C GLU A 75 9.60 23.03 -11.40
N SER A 76 9.98 22.95 -12.68
CA SER A 76 9.04 22.50 -13.71
C SER A 76 8.74 21.01 -13.55
N ILE A 77 7.53 20.61 -13.96
CA ILE A 77 7.11 19.19 -13.95
C ILE A 77 8.12 18.31 -14.72
N GLN A 78 8.66 18.81 -15.84
CA GLN A 78 9.64 18.08 -16.63
C GLN A 78 10.96 17.87 -15.87
N SER A 79 11.45 18.91 -15.17
CA SER A 79 12.66 18.81 -14.35
C SER A 79 12.48 17.80 -13.22
N ALA A 80 11.38 17.92 -12.48
CA ALA A 80 11.04 16.98 -11.42
C ALA A 80 10.90 15.54 -11.94
N ASN A 81 10.27 15.35 -13.11
CA ASN A 81 10.14 14.03 -13.71
C ASN A 81 11.50 13.44 -14.16
N ASN A 82 12.40 14.25 -14.72
CA ASN A 82 13.75 13.81 -15.06
C ASN A 82 14.55 13.37 -13.83
N HIS A 83 14.32 13.99 -12.67
CA HIS A 83 14.91 13.59 -11.40
C HIS A 83 14.31 12.29 -10.85
N ILE A 84 12.99 12.14 -10.93
CA ILE A 84 12.24 11.05 -10.29
C ILE A 84 12.25 9.76 -11.11
N ASN A 85 12.10 9.84 -12.44
CA ASN A 85 11.91 8.67 -13.31
C ASN A 85 13.07 7.65 -13.25
N PRO A 86 14.36 8.07 -13.20
CA PRO A 86 15.48 7.14 -12.99
C PRO A 86 15.43 6.40 -11.64
N ARG A 87 14.74 6.98 -10.64
CA ARG A 87 14.63 6.47 -9.27
C ARG A 87 13.35 5.67 -9.02
N LEU A 88 12.60 5.30 -10.06
CA LEU A 88 11.31 4.61 -9.97
C LEU A 88 11.36 3.38 -9.05
N TRP A 89 12.39 2.54 -9.19
CA TRP A 89 12.55 1.34 -8.36
C TRP A 89 12.92 1.65 -6.90
N SER A 90 13.59 2.77 -6.65
CA SER A 90 13.85 3.25 -5.29
C SER A 90 12.55 3.67 -4.60
N PHE A 91 11.63 4.34 -5.32
CA PHE A 91 10.29 4.66 -4.79
C PHE A 91 9.48 3.40 -4.50
N PHE A 92 9.51 2.41 -5.40
CA PHE A 92 8.89 1.12 -5.15
C PHE A 92 9.47 0.44 -3.91
N ARG A 93 10.80 0.44 -3.77
CA ARG A 93 11.47 -0.11 -2.58
C ARG A 93 11.05 0.59 -1.29
N VAL A 94 10.94 1.92 -1.28
CA VAL A 94 10.45 2.69 -0.12
C VAL A 94 9.03 2.27 0.23
N ALA A 95 8.11 2.29 -0.75
CA ALA A 95 6.72 1.92 -0.53
C ALA A 95 6.58 0.48 -0.03
N PHE A 96 7.33 -0.45 -0.63
CA PHE A 96 7.35 -1.85 -0.24
C PHE A 96 7.93 -2.07 1.16
N GLN A 97 9.04 -1.40 1.49
CA GLN A 97 9.67 -1.47 2.81
C GLN A 97 8.76 -0.93 3.91
N VAL A 98 8.12 0.22 3.69
CA VAL A 98 7.15 0.79 4.64
C VAL A 98 5.94 -0.12 4.77
N GLY A 99 5.42 -0.65 3.66
CA GLY A 99 4.29 -1.58 3.64
C GLY A 99 4.57 -2.86 4.43
N ILE A 100 5.72 -3.51 4.20
CA ILE A 100 6.14 -4.69 4.96
C ILE A 100 6.35 -4.34 6.44
N SER A 101 6.98 -3.20 6.74
CA SER A 101 7.23 -2.80 8.13
C SER A 101 5.91 -2.62 8.89
N LEU A 102 4.91 -1.97 8.28
CA LEU A 102 3.58 -1.83 8.85
C LEU A 102 2.85 -3.17 8.98
N LEU A 103 3.03 -4.10 8.02
CA LEU A 103 2.45 -5.44 8.09
C LEU A 103 3.05 -6.26 9.25
N ILE A 104 4.37 -6.22 9.42
CA ILE A 104 5.06 -6.88 10.53
C ILE A 104 4.59 -6.28 11.87
N VAL A 105 4.50 -4.96 11.96
CA VAL A 105 3.97 -4.27 13.14
C VAL A 105 2.52 -4.66 13.40
N TYR A 106 1.66 -4.74 12.37
CA TYR A 106 0.28 -5.17 12.50
C TYR A 106 0.18 -6.57 13.13
N PHE A 107 0.91 -7.55 12.58
CA PHE A 107 0.90 -8.91 13.14
C PHE A 107 1.48 -8.95 14.57
N GLY A 108 2.57 -8.23 14.83
CA GLY A 108 3.14 -8.13 16.17
C GLY A 108 2.14 -7.57 17.19
N LEU A 109 1.48 -6.45 16.84
CA LEU A 109 0.45 -5.82 17.69
C LEU A 109 -0.80 -6.69 17.82
N ALA A 110 -1.21 -7.40 16.77
CA ALA A 110 -2.35 -8.31 16.82
C ALA A 110 -2.08 -9.52 17.73
N ILE A 111 -0.87 -10.07 17.71
CA ILE A 111 -0.45 -11.13 18.63
C ILE A 111 -0.45 -10.61 20.07
N VAL A 112 0.18 -9.45 20.32
CA VAL A 112 0.21 -8.82 21.65
C VAL A 112 -1.20 -8.55 22.15
N GLY A 113 -2.04 -7.91 21.31
CA GLY A 113 -3.43 -7.63 21.63
C GLY A 113 -4.23 -8.90 21.92
N GLY A 114 -4.03 -9.97 21.12
CA GLY A 114 -4.66 -11.27 21.32
C GLY A 114 -4.25 -11.94 22.63
N ILE A 115 -2.97 -11.87 23.02
CA ILE A 115 -2.48 -12.37 24.32
C ILE A 115 -3.14 -11.57 25.46
N PHE A 116 -3.14 -10.24 25.39
CA PHE A 116 -3.79 -9.40 26.39
C PHE A 116 -5.29 -9.69 26.49
N ALA A 117 -5.98 -9.81 25.36
CA ALA A 117 -7.39 -10.19 25.28
C ALA A 117 -7.67 -11.56 25.90
N ALA A 118 -6.83 -12.56 25.65
CA ALA A 118 -6.97 -13.89 26.23
C ALA A 118 -6.79 -13.87 27.76
N LEU A 119 -5.76 -13.18 28.25
CA LEU A 119 -5.50 -13.03 29.69
C LEU A 119 -6.64 -12.30 30.39
N LEU A 120 -7.08 -11.17 29.82
CA LEU A 120 -8.25 -10.43 30.30
C LEU A 120 -9.49 -11.33 30.29
N GLY A 121 -9.62 -12.16 29.27
CA GLY A 121 -10.70 -13.12 29.12
C GLY A 121 -10.77 -14.16 30.24
N VAL A 122 -9.63 -14.71 30.63
CA VAL A 122 -9.52 -15.67 31.74
C VAL A 122 -9.88 -15.01 33.07
N VAL A 123 -9.31 -13.82 33.34
CA VAL A 123 -9.55 -13.09 34.60
C VAL A 123 -11.02 -12.72 34.74
N LEU A 124 -11.60 -12.08 33.71
CA LEU A 124 -12.99 -11.63 33.77
C LEU A 124 -13.99 -12.77 33.78
N ARG A 125 -13.69 -13.92 33.15
CA ARG A 125 -14.52 -15.12 33.26
C ARG A 125 -14.55 -15.67 34.69
N GLY A 126 -13.45 -15.56 35.43
CA GLY A 126 -13.40 -15.93 36.86
C GLY A 126 -14.28 -15.04 37.75
N VAL A 127 -14.51 -13.78 37.35
CA VAL A 127 -15.33 -12.82 38.11
C VAL A 127 -16.80 -12.85 37.69
N LEU A 128 -17.06 -12.87 36.37
CA LEU A 128 -18.39 -12.71 35.79
C LEU A 128 -19.11 -14.04 35.53
N GLY A 129 -18.43 -15.18 35.71
CA GLY A 129 -18.97 -16.51 35.42
C GLY A 129 -19.31 -16.73 33.93
N GLY A 130 -20.08 -17.79 33.66
CA GLY A 130 -20.44 -18.22 32.30
C GLY A 130 -21.39 -17.28 31.55
N SER A 131 -22.16 -16.46 32.26
CA SER A 131 -23.09 -15.48 31.66
C SER A 131 -22.37 -14.22 31.14
N GLY A 132 -21.13 -13.98 31.58
CA GLY A 132 -20.32 -12.82 31.17
C GLY A 132 -19.60 -12.95 29.83
N VAL A 133 -19.72 -14.07 29.11
CA VAL A 133 -18.90 -14.37 27.92
C VAL A 133 -19.01 -13.30 26.83
N ILE A 134 -20.21 -12.77 26.58
CA ILE A 134 -20.42 -11.69 25.58
C ILE A 134 -19.67 -10.42 26.01
N VAL A 135 -19.79 -10.01 27.27
CA VAL A 135 -19.12 -8.82 27.81
C VAL A 135 -17.60 -8.97 27.73
N VAL A 136 -17.10 -10.12 28.16
CA VAL A 136 -15.66 -10.45 28.13
C VAL A 136 -15.12 -10.42 26.70
N THR A 137 -15.81 -11.06 25.76
CA THR A 137 -15.38 -11.14 24.36
C THR A 137 -15.42 -9.75 23.70
N THR A 138 -16.47 -8.96 23.97
CA THR A 138 -16.59 -7.60 23.45
C THR A 138 -15.46 -6.70 23.95
N LEU A 139 -15.17 -6.72 25.26
CA LEU A 139 -14.07 -5.95 25.84
C LEU A 139 -12.71 -6.39 25.30
N ALA A 140 -12.49 -7.70 25.16
CA ALA A 140 -11.28 -8.27 24.58
C ALA A 140 -11.05 -7.78 23.12
N ILE A 141 -12.10 -7.73 22.31
CA ILE A 141 -12.06 -7.18 20.95
C ILE A 141 -11.72 -5.69 20.98
N ILE A 142 -12.43 -4.90 21.81
CA ILE A 142 -12.20 -3.45 21.92
C ILE A 142 -10.75 -3.16 22.32
N VAL A 143 -10.21 -3.88 23.30
CA VAL A 143 -8.83 -3.72 23.76
C VAL A 143 -7.84 -4.09 22.64
N THR A 144 -8.06 -5.21 21.96
CA THR A 144 -7.19 -5.64 20.85
C THR A 144 -7.19 -4.61 19.72
N VAL A 145 -8.38 -4.17 19.31
CA VAL A 145 -8.54 -3.13 18.28
C VAL A 145 -7.88 -1.83 18.72
N GLY A 146 -8.05 -1.41 19.98
CA GLY A 146 -7.39 -0.23 20.54
C GLY A 146 -5.87 -0.32 20.48
N ILE A 147 -5.28 -1.45 20.90
CA ILE A 147 -3.83 -1.69 20.84
C ILE A 147 -3.33 -1.63 19.40
N VAL A 148 -4.00 -2.33 18.48
CA VAL A 148 -3.61 -2.38 17.08
C VAL A 148 -3.70 -0.99 16.43
N LEU A 149 -4.82 -0.28 16.63
CA LEU A 149 -5.01 1.05 16.04
C LEU A 149 -4.00 2.06 16.59
N LEU A 150 -3.88 2.18 17.92
CA LEU A 150 -2.96 3.14 18.54
C LEU A 150 -1.51 2.84 18.18
N GLY A 151 -1.12 1.55 18.21
CA GLY A 151 0.21 1.13 17.82
C GLY A 151 0.50 1.38 16.34
N LEU A 152 -0.42 1.03 15.44
CA LEU A 152 -0.24 1.30 14.01
C LEU A 152 -0.13 2.79 13.72
N THR A 153 -1.00 3.62 14.30
CA THR A 153 -0.93 5.08 14.12
C THR A 153 0.37 5.65 14.68
N TRP A 154 0.91 5.10 15.77
CA TRP A 154 2.22 5.46 16.29
C TRP A 154 3.34 5.15 15.29
N PHE A 155 3.42 3.91 14.79
CA PHE A 155 4.46 3.52 13.83
C PHE A 155 4.30 4.21 12.47
N TYR A 156 3.08 4.37 11.97
CA TYR A 156 2.80 5.11 10.74
C TYR A 156 3.35 6.53 10.77
N SER A 157 3.20 7.23 11.91
CA SER A 157 3.76 8.58 12.07
C SER A 157 5.28 8.64 11.85
N ARG A 158 5.99 7.52 12.02
CA ARG A 158 7.44 7.44 11.83
C ARG A 158 7.87 7.30 10.39
N TRP A 159 6.99 6.79 9.54
CA TRP A 159 7.26 6.52 8.13
C TRP A 159 6.45 7.40 7.18
N ILE A 160 5.58 8.27 7.70
CA ILE A 160 4.66 9.08 6.90
C ILE A 160 5.35 9.90 5.80
N VAL A 161 6.54 10.44 6.07
CA VAL A 161 7.32 11.23 5.09
C VAL A 161 8.37 10.40 4.35
N ALA A 162 8.39 9.07 4.45
CA ALA A 162 9.50 8.24 3.94
C ALA A 162 9.79 8.37 2.45
N GLU A 163 8.83 8.79 1.62
CA GLU A 163 9.05 9.04 0.18
C GLU A 163 9.61 10.44 -0.12
N VAL A 164 9.43 11.41 0.78
CA VAL A 164 9.78 12.82 0.54
C VAL A 164 11.28 13.06 0.52
N PRO A 165 12.10 12.53 1.45
CA PRO A 165 13.56 12.65 1.36
C PRO A 165 14.07 12.14 0.01
N LEU A 166 13.62 10.97 -0.45
CA LEU A 166 14.06 10.38 -1.73
C LEU A 166 13.69 11.27 -2.92
N ALA A 167 12.55 11.95 -2.83
CA ALA A 167 12.05 12.83 -3.86
C ALA A 167 12.78 14.18 -3.91
N VAL A 168 13.26 14.68 -2.77
CA VAL A 168 13.81 16.03 -2.64
C VAL A 168 15.35 16.02 -2.63
N GLU A 169 15.96 15.07 -1.95
CA GLU A 169 17.40 15.05 -1.70
C GLU A 169 18.17 14.30 -2.80
N GLU A 170 19.31 14.85 -3.20
CA GLU A 170 20.04 14.37 -4.38
C GLU A 170 20.84 13.09 -4.13
N ASN A 171 21.33 12.84 -2.92
CA ASN A 171 22.30 11.79 -2.65
C ASN A 171 21.82 10.76 -1.62
N ILE A 172 20.53 10.39 -1.69
CA ILE A 172 19.97 9.37 -0.81
C ILE A 172 19.31 8.24 -1.60
N ASN A 173 19.43 7.02 -1.08
CA ASN A 173 18.74 5.85 -1.60
C ASN A 173 17.43 5.57 -0.84
N GLY A 174 16.66 4.58 -1.31
CA GLY A 174 15.35 4.25 -0.71
C GLY A 174 15.43 3.82 0.76
N GLY A 175 16.45 3.07 1.16
CA GLY A 175 16.59 2.64 2.56
C GLY A 175 16.94 3.80 3.49
N GLU A 176 17.86 4.66 3.05
CA GLU A 176 18.24 5.89 3.75
C GLU A 176 17.06 6.84 3.91
N SER A 177 16.20 6.96 2.90
CA SER A 177 14.98 7.78 2.97
C SER A 177 14.03 7.33 4.07
N VAL A 178 13.85 6.01 4.24
CA VAL A 178 13.03 5.44 5.33
C VAL A 178 13.67 5.71 6.70
N ALA A 179 14.98 5.53 6.82
CA ALA A 179 15.71 5.80 8.06
C ALA A 179 15.65 7.28 8.44
N ARG A 180 15.82 8.18 7.46
CA ARG A 180 15.74 9.64 7.64
C ARG A 180 14.36 10.09 8.09
N SER A 181 13.29 9.52 7.52
CA SER A 181 11.92 9.74 7.99
C SER A 181 11.74 9.34 9.46
N TRP A 182 12.26 8.18 9.85
CA TRP A 182 12.23 7.73 11.23
C TRP A 182 12.95 8.70 12.18
N GLU A 183 14.14 9.18 11.80
CA GLU A 183 14.94 10.10 12.61
C GLU A 183 14.26 11.44 12.82
N LEU A 184 13.77 12.06 11.74
CA LEU A 184 13.12 13.37 11.78
C LEU A 184 11.84 13.36 12.62
N THR A 185 11.12 12.25 12.63
CA THR A 185 9.82 12.12 13.33
C THR A 185 9.94 11.73 14.81
N LYS A 186 11.12 11.32 15.31
CA LYS A 186 11.31 10.82 16.71
C LYS A 186 10.69 11.66 17.84
N ALA A 187 10.83 12.97 17.79
CA ALA A 187 10.43 13.91 18.84
C ALA A 187 9.07 14.58 18.57
N SER A 188 8.42 14.29 17.45
CA SER A 188 7.23 15.04 16.97
C SER A 188 6.02 14.14 16.70
N VAL A 189 6.01 12.90 17.20
CA VAL A 189 4.96 11.90 16.94
C VAL A 189 3.55 12.42 17.21
N PHE A 190 3.28 12.94 18.40
CA PHE A 190 1.93 13.41 18.75
C PHE A 190 1.48 14.58 17.87
N ARG A 191 2.40 15.47 17.49
CA ARG A 191 2.09 16.55 16.57
C ARG A 191 1.80 16.03 15.17
N ILE A 192 2.58 15.07 14.68
CA ILE A 192 2.33 14.41 13.39
C ILE A 192 0.97 13.73 13.42
N GLN A 193 0.63 13.00 14.49
CA GLN A 193 -0.68 12.38 14.65
C GLN A 193 -1.82 13.40 14.63
N GLY A 194 -1.66 14.54 15.32
CA GLY A 194 -2.63 15.64 15.26
C GLY A 194 -2.82 16.19 13.85
N VAL A 195 -1.72 16.43 13.11
CA VAL A 195 -1.78 16.88 11.71
C VAL A 195 -2.44 15.85 10.82
N VAL A 196 -2.09 14.56 10.97
CA VAL A 196 -2.67 13.44 10.21
C VAL A 196 -4.16 13.30 10.50
N LEU A 197 -4.58 13.47 11.76
CA LEU A 197 -5.99 13.43 12.15
C LEU A 197 -6.78 14.56 11.47
N VAL A 198 -6.26 15.79 11.51
CA VAL A 198 -6.89 16.93 10.82
C VAL A 198 -6.94 16.68 9.32
N ALA A 199 -5.85 16.21 8.71
CA ALA A 199 -5.80 15.86 7.30
C ALA A 199 -6.82 14.79 6.92
N PHE A 200 -6.95 13.75 7.75
CA PHE A 200 -7.95 12.71 7.59
C PHE A 200 -9.37 13.30 7.61
N LEU A 201 -9.70 14.13 8.60
CA LEU A 201 -11.00 14.82 8.69
C LEU A 201 -11.30 15.67 7.47
N VAL A 202 -10.31 16.39 6.92
CA VAL A 202 -10.46 17.18 5.69
C VAL A 202 -10.81 16.30 4.49
N THR A 203 -10.21 15.10 4.39
CA THR A 203 -10.48 14.18 3.29
C THR A 203 -11.75 13.34 3.46
N LEU A 204 -12.34 13.29 4.66
CA LEU A 204 -13.49 12.44 4.97
C LEU A 204 -14.69 12.60 4.02
N PRO A 205 -15.14 13.83 3.65
CA PRO A 205 -16.27 13.97 2.74
C PRO A 205 -16.05 13.29 1.40
N ILE A 206 -14.83 13.40 0.85
CA ILE A 206 -14.46 12.79 -0.43
C ILE A 206 -14.43 11.26 -0.28
N VAL A 207 -13.78 10.75 0.77
CA VAL A 207 -13.72 9.31 1.03
C VAL A 207 -15.14 8.74 1.22
N PHE A 208 -16.03 9.47 1.89
CA PHE A 208 -17.41 9.07 2.11
C PHE A 208 -18.19 8.93 0.81
N VAL A 209 -18.11 9.94 -0.06
CA VAL A 209 -18.82 9.94 -1.35
C VAL A 209 -18.31 8.82 -2.26
N PHE A 210 -16.99 8.63 -2.36
CA PHE A 210 -16.41 7.72 -3.36
C PHE A 210 -16.20 6.28 -2.88
N ASN A 211 -16.19 6.02 -1.56
CA ASN A 211 -15.91 4.69 -1.01
C ASN A 211 -17.07 4.18 -0.15
N TYR A 212 -17.52 4.96 0.84
CA TYR A 212 -18.51 4.47 1.81
C TYR A 212 -19.93 4.44 1.23
N ILE A 213 -20.39 5.48 0.54
CA ILE A 213 -21.74 5.51 -0.05
C ILE A 213 -21.95 4.34 -1.04
N PRO A 214 -21.05 4.08 -2.02
CA PRO A 214 -21.18 2.93 -2.91
C PRO A 214 -21.23 1.58 -2.17
N SER A 215 -20.45 1.44 -1.09
CA SER A 215 -20.45 0.21 -0.28
C SER A 215 -21.78 -0.06 0.43
N LEU A 216 -22.56 0.98 0.75
CA LEU A 216 -23.89 0.80 1.36
C LEU A 216 -24.89 0.14 0.39
N PHE A 217 -24.75 0.38 -0.91
CA PHE A 217 -25.57 -0.30 -1.92
C PHE A 217 -25.22 -1.78 -2.02
N LEU A 218 -23.94 -2.15 -1.87
CA LEU A 218 -23.51 -3.55 -1.85
C LEU A 218 -24.13 -4.35 -0.70
N LEU A 219 -24.35 -3.73 0.46
CA LEU A 219 -24.99 -4.38 1.61
C LEU A 219 -26.44 -4.83 1.35
N ARG A 220 -27.08 -4.26 0.31
CA ARG A 220 -28.45 -4.61 -0.09
C ARG A 220 -28.52 -5.66 -1.20
N LEU A 221 -27.38 -6.09 -1.72
CA LEU A 221 -27.28 -7.00 -2.85
C LEU A 221 -26.74 -8.36 -2.40
N GLU A 222 -27.27 -9.42 -2.98
CA GLU A 222 -26.78 -10.77 -2.71
C GLU A 222 -25.42 -11.00 -3.39
N PRO A 223 -24.38 -11.43 -2.62
CA PRO A 223 -23.07 -11.74 -3.18
C PRO A 223 -23.15 -12.81 -4.28
N GLY A 224 -22.38 -12.63 -5.36
CA GLY A 224 -22.31 -13.58 -6.47
C GLY A 224 -23.30 -13.33 -7.60
N THR A 225 -24.25 -12.40 -7.44
CA THR A 225 -25.12 -11.97 -8.53
C THR A 225 -24.40 -11.07 -9.53
N ALA A 226 -24.85 -11.04 -10.79
CA ALA A 226 -24.29 -10.15 -11.82
C ALA A 226 -24.41 -8.67 -11.44
N ILE A 227 -25.51 -8.29 -10.77
CA ILE A 227 -25.77 -6.93 -10.29
C ILE A 227 -24.77 -6.56 -9.18
N TYR A 228 -24.51 -7.45 -8.22
CA TYR A 228 -23.48 -7.24 -7.21
C TYR A 228 -22.12 -6.96 -7.84
N SER A 229 -21.70 -7.78 -8.80
CA SER A 229 -20.42 -7.62 -9.50
C SER A 229 -20.34 -6.29 -10.27
N LEU A 230 -21.43 -5.87 -10.92
CA LEU A 230 -21.49 -4.58 -11.61
C LEU A 230 -21.36 -3.41 -10.64
N VAL A 231 -22.12 -3.42 -9.54
CA VAL A 231 -22.06 -2.35 -8.52
C VAL A 231 -20.70 -2.33 -7.83
N TYR A 232 -20.10 -3.50 -7.58
CA TYR A 232 -18.76 -3.60 -7.03
C TYR A 232 -17.72 -2.98 -7.98
N PHE A 233 -17.80 -3.30 -9.28
CA PHE A 233 -16.92 -2.71 -10.28
C PHE A 233 -17.08 -1.18 -10.36
N ILE A 234 -18.31 -0.66 -10.38
CA ILE A 234 -18.57 0.79 -10.36
C ILE A 234 -18.01 1.43 -9.08
N SER A 235 -18.19 0.78 -7.93
CA SER A 235 -17.65 1.24 -6.64
C SER A 235 -16.13 1.29 -6.66
N TRP A 236 -15.48 0.30 -7.28
CA TRP A 236 -14.03 0.27 -7.46
C TRP A 236 -13.54 1.42 -8.36
N ILE A 237 -14.20 1.69 -9.48
CA ILE A 237 -13.91 2.85 -10.34
C ILE A 237 -14.12 4.17 -9.57
N GLY A 238 -15.21 4.28 -8.80
CA GLY A 238 -15.48 5.41 -7.93
C GLY A 238 -14.35 5.64 -6.93
N SER A 239 -13.83 4.57 -6.32
CA SER A 239 -12.68 4.63 -5.41
C SER A 239 -11.42 5.18 -6.10
N LEU A 240 -11.15 4.76 -7.34
CA LEU A 240 -10.02 5.29 -8.12
C LEU A 240 -10.16 6.80 -8.37
N ILE A 241 -11.37 7.25 -8.75
CA ILE A 241 -11.67 8.66 -8.96
C ILE A 241 -11.49 9.45 -7.66
N GLY A 242 -12.01 8.95 -6.53
CA GLY A 242 -11.81 9.56 -5.22
C GLY A 242 -10.32 9.72 -4.87
N GLY A 243 -9.49 8.73 -5.23
CA GLY A 243 -8.04 8.78 -5.07
C GLY A 243 -7.37 9.96 -5.79
N VAL A 244 -7.89 10.36 -6.97
CA VAL A 244 -7.36 11.51 -7.74
C VAL A 244 -7.50 12.82 -6.95
N PHE A 245 -8.59 13.00 -6.20
CA PHE A 245 -8.81 14.19 -5.39
C PHE A 245 -8.04 14.16 -4.06
N VAL A 246 -7.89 12.98 -3.47
CA VAL A 246 -7.28 12.79 -2.14
C VAL A 246 -5.75 12.83 -2.22
N MET A 247 -5.16 12.24 -3.27
CA MET A 247 -3.71 12.07 -3.39
C MET A 247 -2.93 13.39 -3.36
N PRO A 248 -3.26 14.45 -4.12
CA PRO A 248 -2.48 15.69 -4.13
C PRO A 248 -2.41 16.36 -2.76
N PHE A 249 -3.51 16.35 -2.01
CA PHE A 249 -3.56 16.90 -0.66
C PHE A 249 -2.60 16.18 0.30
N TRP A 250 -2.60 14.84 0.29
CA TRP A 250 -1.68 14.07 1.14
C TRP A 250 -0.22 14.29 0.78
N GLN A 251 0.10 14.44 -0.51
CA GLN A 251 1.47 14.69 -0.95
C GLN A 251 1.96 16.08 -0.57
N ALA A 252 1.12 17.11 -0.73
CA ALA A 252 1.42 18.45 -0.23
C ALA A 252 1.59 18.48 1.30
N LEU A 253 0.73 17.77 2.05
CA LEU A 253 0.85 17.63 3.50
C LEU A 253 2.18 16.99 3.91
N LYS A 254 2.59 15.90 3.25
CA LYS A 254 3.87 15.24 3.51
C LYS A 254 5.05 16.18 3.22
N ALA A 255 5.00 16.96 2.14
CA ALA A 255 6.02 17.97 1.83
C ALA A 255 6.12 19.05 2.92
N VAL A 256 4.99 19.59 3.38
CA VAL A 256 4.93 20.58 4.47
C VAL A 256 5.45 20.00 5.78
N LEU A 257 5.03 18.77 6.13
CA LEU A 257 5.55 18.06 7.31
C LEU A 257 7.05 17.87 7.22
N TYR A 258 7.57 17.48 6.06
CA TYR A 258 9.01 17.31 5.86
C TYR A 258 9.78 18.61 6.05
N PHE A 259 9.30 19.70 5.43
CA PHE A 259 9.85 21.04 5.58
C PHE A 259 9.86 21.51 7.05
N ASP A 260 8.76 21.33 7.77
CA ASP A 260 8.65 21.70 9.18
C ASP A 260 9.60 20.87 10.07
N LEU A 261 9.70 19.56 9.84
CA LEU A 261 10.61 18.69 10.58
C LEU A 261 12.07 19.08 10.38
N ARG A 262 12.48 19.36 9.13
CA ARG A 262 13.83 19.85 8.82
C ARG A 262 14.09 21.23 9.39
N SER A 263 13.11 22.13 9.33
CA SER A 263 13.23 23.47 9.92
C SER A 263 13.48 23.42 11.42
N ARG A 264 12.84 22.47 12.12
CA ARG A 264 12.98 22.31 13.58
C ARG A 264 14.23 21.58 14.01
N ARG A 265 14.67 20.58 13.24
CA ARG A 265 15.81 19.73 13.61
C ARG A 265 17.14 20.17 13.01
N GLU A 266 17.09 20.67 11.80
CA GLU A 266 18.27 20.99 10.99
C GLU A 266 18.42 22.50 10.77
N GLY A 267 17.47 23.31 11.24
CA GLY A 267 17.52 24.76 11.08
C GLY A 267 17.36 25.22 9.62
N LEU A 268 16.74 24.43 8.75
CA LEU A 268 16.57 24.72 7.32
C LEU A 268 16.00 26.13 7.06
N GLY A 269 15.04 26.58 7.87
CA GLY A 269 14.48 27.92 7.75
C GLY A 269 15.48 29.06 7.99
N LEU A 270 16.58 28.82 8.70
CA LEU A 270 17.69 29.77 8.87
C LEU A 270 18.59 29.79 7.63
N GLN A 271 18.86 28.62 7.04
CA GLN A 271 19.68 28.48 5.84
C GLN A 271 19.04 29.21 4.65
N LEU A 272 17.71 29.14 4.50
CA LEU A 272 16.98 29.82 3.43
C LEU A 272 16.94 31.35 3.57
N ARG A 273 17.26 31.91 4.74
CA ARG A 273 17.29 33.36 4.99
C ARG A 273 18.67 33.97 4.76
N GLN A 274 19.72 33.17 4.70
CA GLN A 274 21.07 33.65 4.43
C GLN A 274 21.25 33.74 2.91
N PRO A 275 21.67 34.89 2.36
CA PRO A 275 21.99 34.98 0.93
C PRO A 275 23.16 34.02 0.62
N PRO A 276 23.19 33.39 -0.58
CA PRO A 276 24.31 32.57 -0.97
C PRO A 276 25.60 33.41 -0.95
N LEU A 277 26.64 32.88 -0.29
CA LEU A 277 27.99 33.44 -0.30
C LEU A 277 28.61 33.42 -1.70
#